data_AF-A0A847BDF4-F1
#
_entry.id   AF-A0A847BDF4-F1
#
_cell.length_a   1.000
_cell.length_b   1.000
_cell.length_c   1.000
_cell.angle_alpha   90.00
_cell.angle_beta   90.00
_cell.angle_gamma   90.00
#
_symmetry.space_group_name_H-M   'P 1'
#
loop_
_entity.id
_entity.type
_entity.pdbx_description
1 polymer ?
#
loop_
_entity_poly.entity_id
_entity_poly.type
_entity_poly.pdbx_seq_one_letter_code
_entity_poly.pdbx_strand_id
1 'polypeptide(L)'
;PNQPVPTDIDCPNCGRKMQIRTASTGVFLGCSGYNLPPKERCKQTLDLLPGDEAVPADAGEEAETQALRAKQRCTECGTAMDSYLIDETRKLHVCGNSPDCAGYAIEQGKFRIKGYEGPTIECDKCGSEMQLKSGRFGKYFGCTGESCKNTRKLLRSGEVAPPKMDPIPMPELTCQKVDDHYVLRDGASGLFLAASKFPRNRETRPPLVRELKGHAEALPEKYHYLLDAPSEDPDGRPAQIRYSRKNKEQFVMTDQDGKATGWRALYENGKWRVEDKRK
;
A
#
# COMPACT_ATOMS: atom_id res chain seq x y z
N PRO A 1 -4.76 -27.68 13.49
CA PRO A 1 -3.71 -26.67 13.18
C PRO A 1 -3.08 -26.99 11.83
N ASN A 2 -3.13 -26.08 10.87
CA ASN A 2 -2.48 -26.25 9.56
C ASN A 2 -0.97 -26.39 9.76
N GLN A 3 -0.46 -27.61 9.64
CA GLN A 3 0.98 -27.85 9.78
C GLN A 3 1.71 -27.34 8.54
N PRO A 4 2.80 -26.59 8.69
CA PRO A 4 3.53 -26.06 7.56
C PRO A 4 4.32 -27.19 6.86
N VAL A 5 4.32 -27.19 5.53
CA VAL A 5 5.03 -28.20 4.74
C VAL A 5 6.50 -27.78 4.59
N PRO A 6 7.48 -28.58 5.05
CA PRO A 6 8.89 -28.24 4.92
C PRO A 6 9.34 -28.27 3.46
N THR A 7 10.26 -27.37 3.10
CA THR A 7 10.87 -27.33 1.75
C THR A 7 12.39 -27.30 1.84
N ASP A 8 13.06 -27.60 0.74
CA ASP A 8 14.52 -27.50 0.64
C ASP A 8 15.03 -26.07 0.39
N ILE A 9 14.15 -25.08 0.34
CA ILE A 9 14.47 -23.68 0.07
C ILE A 9 15.14 -23.05 1.29
N ASP A 10 16.32 -22.47 1.11
CA ASP A 10 17.04 -21.79 2.20
C ASP A 10 16.49 -20.37 2.43
N CYS A 11 16.38 -19.99 3.70
CA CYS A 11 15.98 -18.66 4.11
C CYS A 11 17.09 -17.65 3.77
N PRO A 12 16.80 -16.57 3.02
CA PRO A 12 17.81 -15.59 2.60
C PRO A 12 18.44 -14.82 3.76
N ASN A 13 17.81 -14.83 4.94
CA ASN A 13 18.30 -14.10 6.11
C ASN A 13 19.15 -14.97 7.06
N CYS A 14 18.86 -16.28 7.19
CA CYS A 14 19.50 -17.11 8.22
C CYS A 14 19.92 -18.51 7.74
N GLY A 15 19.72 -18.86 6.46
CA GLY A 15 20.11 -20.14 5.88
C GLY A 15 19.26 -21.35 6.31
N ARG A 16 18.39 -21.24 7.32
CA ARG A 16 17.48 -22.33 7.69
C ARG A 16 16.45 -22.61 6.60
N LYS A 17 15.94 -23.84 6.54
CA LYS A 17 14.91 -24.24 5.59
C LYS A 17 13.61 -23.44 5.75
N MET A 18 13.00 -23.08 4.64
CA MET A 18 11.69 -22.45 4.58
C MET A 18 10.59 -23.51 4.53
N GLN A 19 9.38 -23.13 4.89
CA GLN A 19 8.22 -23.99 4.91
C GLN A 19 7.04 -23.30 4.22
N ILE A 20 6.28 -24.04 3.42
CA ILE A 20 5.05 -23.56 2.80
C ILE A 20 4.00 -23.40 3.90
N ARG A 21 3.41 -22.20 3.95
CA ARG A 21 2.36 -21.84 4.89
C ARG A 21 1.14 -21.37 4.11
N THR A 22 0.02 -22.02 4.35
CA THR A 22 -1.29 -21.65 3.80
C THR A 22 -2.06 -20.86 4.84
N ALA A 23 -2.28 -19.57 4.56
CA ALA A 23 -3.11 -18.68 5.36
C ALA A 23 -4.33 -18.22 4.55
N SER A 24 -5.29 -17.56 5.22
CA SER A 24 -6.47 -16.99 4.55
C SER A 24 -6.11 -15.93 3.49
N THR A 25 -4.95 -15.31 3.61
CA THR A 25 -4.43 -14.31 2.65
C THR A 25 -3.68 -14.92 1.47
N GLY A 26 -3.47 -16.23 1.46
CA GLY A 26 -2.73 -16.94 0.42
C GLY A 26 -1.60 -17.84 0.95
N VAL A 27 -0.84 -18.40 0.01
CA VAL A 27 0.30 -19.27 0.26
C VAL A 27 1.58 -18.45 0.26
N PHE A 28 2.47 -18.69 1.22
CA PHE A 28 3.78 -18.03 1.31
C PHE A 28 4.83 -18.96 1.91
N LEU A 29 6.11 -18.62 1.76
CA LEU A 29 7.20 -19.33 2.43
C LEU A 29 7.56 -18.64 3.74
N GLY A 30 7.53 -19.37 4.86
CA GLY A 30 7.97 -18.89 6.16
C GLY A 30 9.21 -19.65 6.66
N CYS A 31 10.17 -18.95 7.25
CA CYS A 31 11.34 -19.60 7.83
C CYS A 31 10.97 -20.60 8.95
N SER A 32 11.52 -21.82 8.91
CA SER A 32 11.34 -22.83 9.99
C SER A 32 11.79 -22.33 11.36
N GLY A 33 12.79 -21.44 11.39
CA GLY A 33 13.24 -20.72 12.59
C GLY A 33 12.19 -19.80 13.24
N TYR A 34 10.98 -19.67 12.70
CA TYR A 34 9.90 -18.91 13.34
C TYR A 34 9.43 -19.54 14.67
N ASN A 35 9.57 -20.85 14.81
CA ASN A 35 9.13 -21.58 16.01
C ASN A 35 10.12 -21.47 17.19
N LEU A 36 11.29 -20.88 16.98
CA LEU A 36 12.29 -20.70 18.02
C LEU A 36 11.91 -19.62 19.04
N PRO A 37 12.55 -19.62 20.22
CA PRO A 37 12.38 -18.58 21.22
C PRO A 37 12.55 -17.17 20.62
N PRO A 38 11.88 -16.13 21.15
CA PRO A 38 11.85 -14.79 20.54
C PRO A 38 13.22 -14.19 20.22
N LYS A 39 14.27 -14.55 20.98
CA LYS A 39 15.65 -14.08 20.76
C LYS A 39 16.30 -14.65 19.50
N GLU A 40 15.93 -15.86 19.08
CA GLU A 40 16.53 -16.60 17.96
C GLU A 40 15.55 -16.79 16.79
N ARG A 41 14.34 -16.24 16.95
CA ARG A 41 13.25 -16.38 16.00
C ARG A 41 13.56 -15.62 14.71
N CYS A 42 13.60 -16.35 13.60
CA CYS A 42 13.62 -15.73 12.29
C CYS A 42 12.19 -15.44 11.81
N LYS A 43 11.85 -14.16 11.61
CA LYS A 43 10.54 -13.70 11.12
C LYS A 43 10.50 -13.51 9.60
N GLN A 44 11.54 -13.96 8.89
CA GLN A 44 11.62 -13.80 7.44
C GLN A 44 10.55 -14.64 6.74
N THR A 45 9.85 -14.01 5.81
CA THR A 45 8.89 -14.63 4.90
C THR A 45 9.23 -14.25 3.47
N LEU A 46 8.86 -15.11 2.51
CA LEU A 46 8.88 -14.80 1.08
C LEU A 46 7.45 -14.93 0.56
N ASP A 47 6.95 -13.85 -0.02
CA ASP A 47 5.65 -13.85 -0.70
C ASP A 47 5.78 -14.62 -2.01
N LEU A 48 4.82 -15.49 -2.27
CA LEU A 48 4.77 -16.31 -3.48
C LEU A 48 3.82 -15.63 -4.48
N LEU A 49 4.33 -15.33 -5.67
CA LEU A 49 3.52 -14.74 -6.74
C LEU A 49 2.80 -15.85 -7.50
N PRO A 50 1.46 -15.84 -7.63
CA PRO A 50 0.77 -16.80 -8.48
C PRO A 50 1.34 -16.77 -9.90
N GLY A 51 1.75 -17.92 -10.42
CA GLY A 51 2.33 -18.06 -11.76
C GLY A 51 1.29 -18.06 -12.88
N ASP A 52 0.02 -18.21 -12.53
CA ASP A 52 -1.10 -18.30 -13.47
C ASP A 52 -1.85 -16.96 -13.52
N GLU A 53 -1.27 -15.97 -14.20
CA GLU A 53 -1.98 -14.72 -14.53
C GLU A 53 -1.94 -14.48 -16.04
N ALA A 54 -2.91 -15.08 -16.75
CA ALA A 54 -3.65 -14.50 -17.88
C ALA A 54 -4.34 -15.61 -18.69
N VAL A 55 -5.65 -15.76 -18.52
CA VAL A 55 -6.50 -16.33 -19.57
C VAL A 55 -6.87 -15.16 -20.50
N PRO A 56 -6.73 -15.28 -21.83
CA PRO A 56 -7.18 -14.24 -22.76
C PRO A 56 -8.66 -13.89 -22.52
N ALA A 57 -9.04 -12.61 -22.59
CA ALA A 57 -10.42 -12.15 -22.33
C ALA A 57 -11.44 -12.67 -23.35
N ASP A 58 -10.94 -13.22 -24.46
CA ASP A 58 -11.59 -13.82 -25.61
C ASP A 58 -11.58 -15.36 -25.58
N ALA A 59 -11.07 -15.97 -24.50
CA ALA A 59 -11.00 -17.42 -24.39
C ALA A 59 -12.34 -18.00 -23.90
N GLY A 60 -12.98 -18.83 -24.75
CA GLY A 60 -14.24 -19.51 -24.41
C GLY A 60 -14.11 -20.58 -23.32
N GLU A 61 -15.20 -21.31 -23.03
CA GLU A 61 -15.29 -22.34 -21.97
C GLU A 61 -14.19 -23.43 -22.04
N GLU A 62 -13.57 -23.64 -23.20
CA GLU A 62 -12.46 -24.59 -23.38
C GLU A 62 -11.14 -24.13 -22.72
N ALA A 63 -10.96 -22.83 -22.49
CA ALA A 63 -9.72 -22.26 -21.97
C ALA A 63 -9.48 -22.62 -20.50
N GLU A 64 -10.53 -22.63 -19.68
CA GLU A 64 -10.46 -23.08 -18.29
C GLU A 64 -10.09 -24.58 -18.23
N THR A 65 -10.68 -25.37 -19.13
CA THR A 65 -10.37 -26.81 -19.25
C THR A 65 -8.92 -27.05 -19.67
N GLN A 66 -8.40 -26.26 -20.62
CA GLN A 66 -7.00 -26.34 -21.05
C GLN A 66 -6.04 -25.89 -19.95
N ALA A 67 -6.35 -24.82 -19.22
CA ALA A 67 -5.56 -24.35 -18.09
C ALA A 67 -5.49 -25.41 -16.96
N LEU A 68 -6.60 -26.07 -16.65
CA LEU A 68 -6.65 -27.17 -15.68
C LEU A 68 -5.85 -28.41 -16.12
N ARG A 69 -5.78 -28.69 -17.43
CA ARG A 69 -4.93 -29.76 -17.99
C ARG A 69 -3.45 -29.39 -17.97
N ALA A 70 -3.11 -28.10 -18.12
CA ALA A 70 -1.74 -27.61 -18.09
C ALA A 70 -1.12 -27.62 -16.68
N LYS A 71 -1.94 -27.62 -15.62
CA LYS A 71 -1.46 -27.71 -14.23
C LYS A 71 -0.73 -29.02 -13.98
N GLN A 72 0.47 -28.93 -13.39
CA GLN A 72 1.23 -30.09 -12.90
C GLN A 72 0.38 -30.90 -11.91
N ARG A 73 0.56 -32.23 -11.89
CA ARG A 73 -0.12 -33.13 -10.95
C ARG A 73 0.81 -33.50 -9.81
N CYS A 74 0.27 -33.48 -8.59
CA CYS A 74 0.98 -33.85 -7.39
C CYS A 74 1.44 -35.32 -7.49
N THR A 75 2.71 -35.58 -7.19
CA THR A 75 3.29 -36.93 -7.22
C THR A 75 2.79 -37.82 -6.07
N GLU A 76 2.24 -37.23 -5.01
CA GLU A 76 1.74 -37.97 -3.85
C GLU A 76 0.27 -38.40 -3.99
N CYS A 77 -0.59 -37.50 -4.48
CA CYS A 77 -2.04 -37.72 -4.50
C CYS A 77 -2.71 -37.52 -5.87
N GLY A 78 -1.97 -37.09 -6.89
CA GLY A 78 -2.50 -36.84 -8.23
C GLY A 78 -3.34 -35.57 -8.39
N THR A 79 -3.58 -34.80 -7.31
CA THR A 79 -4.32 -33.53 -7.37
C THR A 79 -3.56 -32.48 -8.20
N ALA A 80 -4.29 -31.59 -8.87
CA ALA A 80 -3.70 -30.46 -9.58
C ALA A 80 -2.91 -29.55 -8.60
N MET A 81 -1.75 -29.09 -9.03
CA MET A 81 -0.88 -28.21 -8.25
C MET A 81 -1.05 -26.77 -8.69
N ASP A 82 -0.93 -25.86 -7.73
CA ASP A 82 -0.89 -24.43 -7.97
C ASP A 82 0.57 -23.99 -8.13
N SER A 83 0.81 -23.22 -9.19
CA SER A 83 2.11 -22.69 -9.58
C SER A 83 2.36 -21.33 -8.93
N TYR A 84 3.51 -21.17 -8.31
CA TYR A 84 3.98 -19.93 -7.72
C TYR A 84 5.40 -19.61 -8.15
N LEU A 85 5.73 -18.36 -8.34
CA LEU A 85 7.07 -17.90 -8.65
C LEU A 85 7.78 -17.46 -7.37
N ILE A 86 8.97 -18.02 -7.11
CA ILE A 86 9.82 -17.62 -5.98
C ILE A 86 10.76 -16.50 -6.43
N ASP A 87 11.44 -16.70 -7.56
CA ASP A 87 12.38 -15.79 -8.19
C ASP A 87 12.52 -16.11 -9.68
N GLU A 88 13.42 -15.42 -10.40
CA GLU A 88 13.64 -15.59 -11.84
C GLU A 88 14.19 -16.96 -12.25
N THR A 89 14.65 -17.76 -11.28
CA THR A 89 15.29 -19.06 -11.51
C THR A 89 14.46 -20.25 -11.02
N ARG A 90 13.49 -20.01 -10.12
CA ARG A 90 12.77 -21.05 -9.40
C ARG A 90 11.27 -20.80 -9.36
N LYS A 91 10.50 -21.80 -9.79
CA LYS A 91 9.05 -21.85 -9.69
C LYS A 91 8.64 -23.00 -8.76
N LEU A 92 7.77 -22.72 -7.80
CA LEU A 92 7.26 -23.66 -6.81
C LEU A 92 5.85 -24.12 -7.21
N HIS A 93 5.67 -25.42 -7.31
CA HIS A 93 4.37 -26.06 -7.47
C HIS A 93 3.94 -26.62 -6.11
N VAL A 94 2.78 -26.21 -5.63
CA VAL A 94 2.22 -26.66 -4.34
C VAL A 94 0.95 -27.46 -4.62
N CYS A 95 0.79 -28.64 -3.99
CA CYS A 95 -0.44 -29.41 -4.12
C CYS A 95 -1.67 -28.59 -3.71
N GLY A 96 -2.75 -28.64 -4.50
CA GLY A 96 -4.01 -27.97 -4.17
C GLY A 96 -4.68 -28.46 -2.87
N ASN A 97 -4.30 -29.64 -2.39
CA ASN A 97 -4.74 -30.18 -1.09
C ASN A 97 -3.80 -29.80 0.07
N SER A 98 -2.84 -28.88 -0.14
CA SER A 98 -1.99 -28.38 0.95
C SER A 98 -2.83 -27.59 1.97
N PRO A 99 -2.66 -27.82 3.28
CA PRO A 99 -1.55 -28.51 3.95
C PRO A 99 -1.78 -30.02 4.21
N ASP A 100 -2.93 -30.57 3.85
CA ASP A 100 -3.26 -31.98 4.11
C ASP A 100 -2.42 -32.95 3.24
N CYS A 101 -1.91 -32.47 2.11
CA CYS A 101 -0.89 -33.12 1.31
C CYS A 101 0.40 -32.29 1.33
N ALA A 102 1.53 -32.96 1.59
CA ALA A 102 2.85 -32.34 1.66
C ALA A 102 3.52 -32.21 0.28
N GLY A 103 2.92 -32.75 -0.77
CA GLY A 103 3.45 -32.72 -2.12
C GLY A 103 3.73 -31.32 -2.65
N TYR A 104 4.98 -31.08 -3.01
CA TYR A 104 5.43 -29.88 -3.71
C TYR A 104 6.52 -30.27 -4.74
N ALA A 105 6.75 -29.40 -5.72
CA ALA A 105 7.86 -29.55 -6.66
C ALA A 105 8.50 -28.20 -6.95
N ILE A 106 9.81 -28.18 -7.17
CA ILE A 106 10.54 -26.98 -7.58
C ILE A 106 11.00 -27.18 -9.01
N GLU A 107 10.50 -26.34 -9.90
CA GLU A 107 10.92 -26.27 -11.29
C GLU A 107 12.04 -25.23 -11.42
N GLN A 108 13.21 -25.67 -11.88
CA GLN A 108 14.35 -24.81 -12.20
C GLN A 108 14.22 -24.36 -13.65
N GLY A 109 14.39 -23.07 -13.91
CA GLY A 109 14.24 -22.53 -15.25
C GLY A 109 14.43 -21.03 -15.27
N LYS A 110 14.41 -20.41 -16.45
CA LYS A 110 14.43 -18.94 -16.55
C LYS A 110 12.99 -18.44 -16.65
N PHE A 111 12.44 -18.02 -15.53
CA PHE A 111 11.08 -17.51 -15.44
C PHE A 111 11.08 -16.00 -15.51
N ARG A 112 10.18 -15.44 -16.31
CA ARG A 112 9.88 -14.01 -16.30
C ARG A 112 8.65 -13.80 -15.43
N ILE A 113 8.77 -12.98 -14.40
CA ILE A 113 7.61 -12.49 -13.67
C ILE A 113 6.80 -11.66 -14.67
N LYS A 114 5.65 -12.17 -15.15
CA LYS A 114 4.71 -11.36 -15.95
C LYS A 114 4.22 -10.20 -15.07
N GLY A 115 4.83 -9.04 -15.26
CA GLY A 115 4.72 -7.88 -14.37
C GLY A 115 6.01 -7.06 -14.28
N TYR A 116 7.16 -7.62 -14.69
CA TYR A 116 8.46 -6.94 -14.74
C TYR A 116 8.72 -6.15 -16.03
N GLU A 117 7.82 -6.20 -17.01
CA GLU A 117 7.77 -5.26 -18.15
C GLU A 117 6.67 -4.19 -17.93
N GLY A 118 6.42 -3.83 -16.67
CA GLY A 118 5.67 -2.62 -16.37
C GLY A 118 6.52 -1.39 -16.73
N PRO A 119 5.91 -0.26 -17.13
CA PRO A 119 6.66 0.97 -17.40
C PRO A 119 7.54 1.31 -16.20
N THR A 120 8.83 1.55 -16.39
CA THR A 120 9.69 1.98 -15.28
C THR A 120 9.58 3.49 -15.11
N ILE A 121 9.75 3.96 -13.87
CA ILE A 121 9.77 5.39 -13.57
C ILE A 121 11.01 5.73 -12.77
N GLU A 122 11.46 6.97 -12.87
CA GLU A 122 12.55 7.48 -12.04
C GLU A 122 12.07 7.75 -10.61
N CYS A 123 12.87 7.38 -9.63
CA CYS A 123 12.60 7.61 -8.22
C CYS A 123 12.85 9.08 -7.86
N ASP A 124 11.81 9.74 -7.32
CA ASP A 124 11.85 11.16 -6.90
C ASP A 124 12.85 11.46 -5.77
N LYS A 125 13.34 10.44 -5.05
CA LYS A 125 14.27 10.61 -3.92
C LYS A 125 15.73 10.33 -4.25
N CYS A 126 16.01 9.45 -5.20
CA CYS A 126 17.38 8.97 -5.43
C CYS A 126 17.76 8.83 -6.91
N GLY A 127 16.84 9.12 -7.84
CA GLY A 127 17.09 9.00 -9.29
C GLY A 127 17.21 7.57 -9.81
N SER A 128 17.24 6.56 -8.94
CA SER A 128 17.25 5.16 -9.36
C SER A 128 15.92 4.75 -10.01
N GLU A 129 15.94 3.67 -10.76
CA GLU A 129 14.73 3.11 -11.37
C GLU A 129 13.73 2.63 -10.30
N MET A 130 12.43 2.80 -10.56
CA MET A 130 11.36 2.15 -9.82
C MET A 130 10.60 1.20 -10.73
N GLN A 131 10.35 0.00 -10.21
CA GLN A 131 9.70 -1.08 -10.95
C GLN A 131 8.32 -1.37 -10.38
N LEU A 132 7.39 -1.76 -11.26
CA LEU A 132 6.03 -2.11 -10.88
C LEU A 132 6.03 -3.43 -10.10
N LYS A 133 5.53 -3.39 -8.87
CA LYS A 133 5.39 -4.52 -7.95
C LYS A 133 3.93 -4.68 -7.55
N SER A 134 3.53 -5.91 -7.29
CA SER A 134 2.22 -6.22 -6.70
C SER A 134 2.39 -6.39 -5.19
N GLY A 135 1.53 -5.76 -4.39
CA GLY A 135 1.51 -5.94 -2.94
C GLY A 135 0.09 -6.04 -2.42
N ARG A 136 -0.06 -6.31 -1.11
CA ARG A 136 -1.37 -6.48 -0.44
C ARG A 136 -2.36 -5.31 -0.60
N PHE A 137 -1.86 -4.12 -0.95
CA PHE A 137 -2.67 -2.91 -1.12
C PHE A 137 -2.86 -2.51 -2.59
N GLY A 138 -2.57 -3.43 -3.51
CA GLY A 138 -2.58 -3.23 -4.95
C GLY A 138 -1.18 -3.02 -5.53
N LYS A 139 -1.14 -2.70 -6.83
CA LYS A 139 0.10 -2.46 -7.58
C LYS A 139 0.75 -1.13 -7.18
N TYR A 140 2.08 -1.11 -7.09
CA TYR A 140 2.89 0.05 -6.72
C TYR A 140 4.27 -0.02 -7.37
N PHE A 141 4.88 1.12 -7.65
CA PHE A 141 6.28 1.23 -8.03
C PHE A 141 7.16 1.20 -6.79
N GLY A 142 8.11 0.27 -6.74
CA GLY A 142 9.13 0.21 -5.69
C GLY A 142 10.49 0.56 -6.25
N CYS A 143 11.22 1.45 -5.58
CA CYS A 143 12.59 1.80 -5.95
C CYS A 143 13.51 0.56 -5.93
N THR A 144 14.43 0.49 -6.89
CA THR A 144 15.44 -0.59 -7.01
C THR A 144 16.74 -0.27 -6.29
N GLY A 145 16.98 0.99 -5.90
CA GLY A 145 18.16 1.39 -5.13
C GLY A 145 18.23 0.71 -3.76
N GLU A 146 19.39 0.14 -3.41
CA GLU A 146 19.57 -0.72 -2.23
C GLU A 146 19.19 -0.05 -0.89
N SER A 147 19.44 1.25 -0.76
CA SER A 147 19.15 2.01 0.45
C SER A 147 17.81 2.75 0.41
N CYS A 148 17.12 2.79 -0.74
CA CYS A 148 15.94 3.62 -0.95
C CYS A 148 14.65 2.80 -0.83
N LYS A 149 13.89 3.04 0.26
CA LYS A 149 12.59 2.38 0.51
C LYS A 149 11.40 3.13 -0.10
N ASN A 150 11.65 4.02 -1.06
CA ASN A 150 10.60 4.85 -1.65
C ASN A 150 9.63 4.01 -2.49
N THR A 151 8.33 4.34 -2.40
CA THR A 151 7.27 3.65 -3.13
C THR A 151 6.21 4.63 -3.66
N ARG A 152 5.78 4.43 -4.91
CA ARG A 152 4.70 5.21 -5.54
C ARG A 152 3.53 4.30 -5.90
N LYS A 153 2.30 4.72 -5.62
CA LYS A 153 1.11 3.89 -5.86
C LYS A 153 0.70 3.98 -7.33
N LEU A 154 0.23 2.86 -7.91
CA LEU A 154 -0.49 2.89 -9.18
C LEU A 154 -1.96 3.24 -8.91
N LEU A 155 -2.47 4.30 -9.54
CA LEU A 155 -3.87 4.70 -9.41
C LEU A 155 -4.77 3.76 -10.22
N ARG A 156 -6.07 3.74 -9.90
CA ARG A 156 -7.06 2.97 -10.68
C ARG A 156 -7.17 3.45 -12.14
N SER A 157 -6.76 4.69 -12.43
CA SER A 157 -6.68 5.23 -13.79
C SER A 157 -5.53 4.64 -14.61
N GLY A 158 -4.60 3.91 -13.99
CA GLY A 158 -3.36 3.45 -14.64
C GLY A 158 -2.20 4.45 -14.54
N GLU A 159 -2.43 5.64 -14.01
CA GLU A 159 -1.38 6.65 -13.80
C GLU A 159 -0.62 6.43 -12.49
N VAL A 160 0.62 6.92 -12.43
CA VAL A 160 1.43 6.89 -11.21
C VAL A 160 1.00 8.01 -10.28
N ALA A 161 0.69 7.68 -9.02
CA ALA A 161 0.40 8.69 -8.01
C ALA A 161 1.56 9.68 -7.90
N PRO A 162 1.31 11.01 -7.83
CA PRO A 162 2.38 12.01 -7.69
C PRO A 162 3.34 11.72 -6.52
N PRO A 163 4.56 12.26 -6.54
CA PRO A 163 5.47 12.20 -5.40
C PRO A 163 4.77 12.67 -4.13
N LYS A 164 4.89 11.88 -3.06
CA LYS A 164 4.34 12.21 -1.76
C LYS A 164 5.23 13.27 -1.11
N MET A 165 4.63 14.17 -0.35
CA MET A 165 5.41 15.05 0.51
C MET A 165 6.03 14.24 1.65
N ASP A 166 7.16 14.71 2.15
CA ASP A 166 7.68 14.19 3.39
C ASP A 166 6.72 14.54 4.54
N PRO A 167 6.40 13.58 5.43
CA PRO A 167 5.48 13.83 6.53
C PRO A 167 6.04 14.93 7.44
N ILE A 168 5.21 15.92 7.79
CA ILE A 168 5.59 17.03 8.69
C ILE A 168 5.12 16.69 10.10
N PRO A 169 6.03 16.46 11.07
CA PRO A 169 5.64 16.22 12.45
C PRO A 169 5.00 17.46 13.09
N MET A 170 3.87 17.27 13.78
CA MET A 170 3.18 18.32 14.53
C MET A 170 3.03 17.89 16.00
N PRO A 171 4.15 17.81 16.76
CA PRO A 171 4.16 17.29 18.14
C PRO A 171 3.26 18.09 19.10
N GLU A 172 2.98 19.36 18.79
CA GLU A 172 2.07 20.22 19.53
C GLU A 172 0.60 19.83 19.39
N LEU A 173 0.26 19.02 18.39
CA LEU A 173 -1.11 18.56 18.13
C LEU A 173 -1.29 17.14 18.67
N THR A 174 -1.86 17.02 19.87
CA THR A 174 -2.18 15.73 20.48
C THR A 174 -3.40 15.08 19.81
N CYS A 175 -3.37 13.76 19.65
CA CYS A 175 -4.52 12.98 19.22
C CYS A 175 -5.66 13.03 20.26
N GLN A 176 -6.90 12.87 19.79
CA GLN A 176 -8.10 12.94 20.62
C GLN A 176 -8.41 11.63 21.33
N LYS A 177 -8.14 10.47 20.71
CA LYS A 177 -8.55 9.15 21.22
C LYS A 177 -7.38 8.32 21.74
N VAL A 178 -6.15 8.70 21.42
CA VAL A 178 -4.95 7.93 21.76
C VAL A 178 -3.85 8.84 22.28
N ASP A 179 -2.99 8.29 23.14
CA ASP A 179 -1.77 8.97 23.59
C ASP A 179 -0.70 8.96 22.48
N ASP A 180 -0.82 9.94 21.60
CA ASP A 180 0.00 10.17 20.41
C ASP A 180 -0.11 11.63 19.95
N HIS A 181 0.74 12.01 18.99
CA HIS A 181 0.66 13.32 18.30
C HIS A 181 0.36 13.12 16.81
N TYR A 182 -0.11 14.19 16.16
CA TYR A 182 -0.40 14.18 14.74
C TYR A 182 0.83 14.47 13.89
N VAL A 183 0.80 13.93 12.68
CA VAL A 183 1.76 14.18 11.60
C VAL A 183 0.96 14.55 10.36
N LEU A 184 1.30 15.67 9.72
CA LEU A 184 0.68 16.11 8.48
C LEU A 184 1.22 15.29 7.30
N ARG A 185 0.32 14.77 6.48
CA ARG A 185 0.62 13.93 5.32
C ARG A 185 -0.21 14.37 4.13
N ASP A 186 0.29 14.11 2.93
CA ASP A 186 -0.51 14.18 1.71
C ASP A 186 -1.00 12.80 1.25
N GLY A 187 -2.14 12.81 0.59
CA GLY A 187 -2.73 11.62 -0.01
C GLY A 187 -3.57 11.99 -1.23
N ALA A 188 -4.27 10.99 -1.79
CA ALA A 188 -5.11 11.20 -2.98
C ALA A 188 -6.28 12.17 -2.76
N SER A 189 -6.61 12.51 -1.51
CA SER A 189 -7.66 13.47 -1.15
C SER A 189 -7.08 14.74 -0.51
N GLY A 190 -5.84 15.09 -0.86
CA GLY A 190 -5.15 16.26 -0.30
C GLY A 190 -4.53 15.99 1.07
N LEU A 191 -4.37 17.07 1.84
CA LEU A 191 -3.71 17.07 3.14
C LEU A 191 -4.62 16.52 4.25
N PHE A 192 -4.02 15.74 5.15
CA PHE A 192 -4.68 15.22 6.34
C PHE A 192 -3.68 15.03 7.49
N LEU A 193 -4.19 15.08 8.73
CA LEU A 193 -3.41 14.72 9.92
C LEU A 193 -3.65 13.26 10.25
N ALA A 194 -2.57 12.54 10.58
CA ALA A 194 -2.60 11.16 11.02
C ALA A 194 -1.74 10.97 12.27
N ALA A 195 -2.14 10.06 13.15
CA ALA A 195 -1.35 9.71 14.33
C ALA A 195 0.07 9.25 13.97
N SER A 196 1.07 9.66 14.76
CA SER A 196 2.49 9.37 14.48
C SER A 196 2.79 7.86 14.49
N LYS A 197 2.14 7.10 15.36
CA LYS A 197 2.32 5.64 15.52
C LYS A 197 1.47 4.82 14.54
N PHE A 198 1.09 5.36 13.38
CA PHE A 198 0.46 4.58 12.32
C PHE A 198 1.38 3.42 11.89
N PRO A 199 0.89 2.18 11.67
CA PRO A 199 -0.51 1.76 11.55
C PRO A 199 -1.20 1.29 12.84
N ARG A 200 -0.51 1.40 14.00
CA ARG A 200 -1.05 1.00 15.31
C ARG A 200 -2.17 1.93 15.75
N ASN A 201 -1.92 3.24 15.62
CA ASN A 201 -2.92 4.28 15.81
C ASN A 201 -3.45 4.72 14.45
N ARG A 202 -4.77 4.57 14.23
CA ARG A 202 -5.44 4.89 12.96
C ARG A 202 -6.29 6.15 13.03
N GLU A 203 -6.00 7.01 14.00
CA GLU A 203 -6.69 8.29 14.13
C GLU A 203 -6.24 9.24 13.02
N THR A 204 -7.22 9.87 12.38
CA THR A 204 -7.00 10.88 11.34
C THR A 204 -8.03 11.98 11.47
N ARG A 205 -7.65 13.20 11.11
CA ARG A 205 -8.55 14.35 11.03
C ARG A 205 -8.10 15.33 9.95
N PRO A 206 -9.00 16.19 9.44
CA PRO A 206 -8.58 17.32 8.61
C PRO A 206 -7.73 18.32 9.42
N PRO A 207 -6.69 18.91 8.82
CA PRO A 207 -5.94 19.98 9.45
C PRO A 207 -6.73 21.30 9.41
N LEU A 208 -6.49 22.15 10.40
CA LEU A 208 -6.98 23.52 10.41
C LEU A 208 -6.05 24.43 9.63
N VAL A 209 -6.59 25.47 9.00
CA VAL A 209 -5.78 26.46 8.27
C VAL A 209 -4.74 27.11 9.18
N ARG A 210 -5.13 27.45 10.42
CA ARG A 210 -4.21 28.03 11.42
C ARG A 210 -3.06 27.10 11.81
N GLU A 211 -3.26 25.78 11.75
CA GLU A 211 -2.23 24.78 12.07
C GLU A 211 -1.18 24.72 10.95
N LEU A 212 -1.58 24.86 9.69
CA LEU A 212 -0.63 24.91 8.56
C LEU A 212 0.27 26.14 8.61
N LYS A 213 -0.25 27.29 9.06
CA LYS A 213 0.54 28.54 9.13
C LYS A 213 1.78 28.41 10.00
N GLY A 214 1.72 27.61 11.08
CA GLY A 214 2.88 27.33 11.95
C GLY A 214 3.97 26.50 11.29
N HIS A 215 3.66 25.81 10.19
CA HIS A 215 4.57 24.91 9.46
C HIS A 215 4.71 25.31 7.99
N ALA A 216 4.51 26.59 7.68
CA ALA A 216 4.51 27.11 6.31
C ALA A 216 5.83 26.82 5.56
N GLU A 217 6.97 26.91 6.26
CA GLU A 217 8.30 26.67 5.66
C GLU A 217 8.52 25.22 5.24
N ALA A 218 7.96 24.26 5.98
CA ALA A 218 8.07 22.84 5.67
C ALA A 218 7.06 22.39 4.61
N LEU A 219 6.04 23.21 4.33
CA LEU A 219 4.97 22.90 3.40
C LEU A 219 5.44 23.04 1.96
N PRO A 220 5.23 22.04 1.08
CA PRO A 220 5.53 22.17 -0.34
C PRO A 220 4.77 23.31 -1.02
N GLU A 221 5.41 23.96 -1.99
CA GLU A 221 4.87 25.12 -2.74
C GLU A 221 3.46 24.87 -3.32
N LYS A 222 3.20 23.63 -3.78
CA LYS A 222 1.87 23.22 -4.29
C LYS A 222 0.72 23.42 -3.30
N TYR A 223 0.99 23.58 -2.01
CA TYR A 223 -0.01 23.79 -0.96
C TYR A 223 0.02 25.20 -0.34
N HIS A 224 0.91 26.09 -0.77
CA HIS A 224 1.03 27.44 -0.19
C HIS A 224 -0.26 28.25 -0.31
N TYR A 225 -1.07 28.03 -1.35
CA TYR A 225 -2.39 28.67 -1.49
C TYR A 225 -3.34 28.40 -0.30
N LEU A 226 -3.15 27.31 0.45
CA LEU A 226 -3.93 26.99 1.64
C LEU A 226 -3.56 27.88 2.84
N LEU A 227 -2.37 28.48 2.85
CA LEU A 227 -1.93 29.40 3.90
C LEU A 227 -2.71 30.73 3.85
N ASP A 228 -3.12 31.13 2.64
CA ASP A 228 -3.92 32.33 2.39
C ASP A 228 -5.42 32.11 2.61
N ALA A 229 -5.85 30.88 2.90
CA ALA A 229 -7.24 30.58 3.18
C ALA A 229 -7.72 31.31 4.44
N PRO A 230 -9.02 31.67 4.53
CA PRO A 230 -9.56 32.21 5.77
C PRO A 230 -9.43 31.16 6.88
N SER A 231 -8.83 31.55 8.01
CA SER A 231 -8.57 30.65 9.13
C SER A 231 -9.77 30.41 10.03
N GLU A 232 -10.79 31.25 9.91
CA GLU A 232 -12.01 31.19 10.70
C GLU A 232 -13.20 31.76 9.93
N ASP A 233 -14.41 31.39 10.35
CA ASP A 233 -15.64 32.05 9.90
C ASP A 233 -15.89 33.36 10.68
N PRO A 234 -16.87 34.20 10.27
CA PRO A 234 -17.20 35.43 10.99
C PRO A 234 -17.63 35.26 12.45
N ASP A 235 -17.91 34.04 12.93
CA ASP A 235 -18.23 33.77 14.33
C ASP A 235 -16.98 33.27 15.11
N GLY A 236 -15.81 33.28 14.48
CA GLY A 236 -14.53 32.84 15.08
C GLY A 236 -14.35 31.32 15.11
N ARG A 237 -15.16 30.54 14.38
CA ARG A 237 -14.98 29.08 14.34
C ARG A 237 -13.82 28.73 13.42
N PRO A 238 -12.93 27.79 13.80
CA PRO A 238 -11.74 27.48 13.02
C PRO A 238 -12.08 26.75 11.71
N ALA A 239 -11.50 27.22 10.61
CA ALA A 239 -11.65 26.62 9.29
C ALA A 239 -10.76 25.38 9.14
N GLN A 240 -11.38 24.27 8.75
CA GLN A 240 -10.72 23.01 8.44
C GLN A 240 -10.58 22.82 6.92
N ILE A 241 -9.47 22.22 6.50
CA ILE A 241 -9.19 21.92 5.09
C ILE A 241 -9.84 20.58 4.74
N ARG A 242 -10.67 20.60 3.71
CA ARG A 242 -11.41 19.43 3.18
C ARG A 242 -11.10 19.26 1.70
N TYR A 243 -11.54 18.14 1.14
CA TYR A 243 -11.36 17.81 -0.27
C TYR A 243 -12.68 17.42 -0.92
N SER A 244 -13.01 18.09 -2.01
CA SER A 244 -14.18 17.78 -2.84
C SER A 244 -13.82 16.70 -3.83
N ARG A 245 -14.36 15.49 -3.66
CA ARG A 245 -14.16 14.41 -4.65
C ARG A 245 -14.78 14.73 -6.01
N LYS A 246 -15.85 15.53 -6.03
CA LYS A 246 -16.55 15.93 -7.26
C LYS A 246 -15.68 16.86 -8.10
N ASN A 247 -15.08 17.86 -7.47
CA ASN A 247 -14.28 18.87 -8.16
C ASN A 247 -12.78 18.50 -8.19
N LYS A 248 -12.37 17.51 -7.40
CA LYS A 248 -10.97 17.09 -7.19
C LYS A 248 -10.07 18.22 -6.65
N GLU A 249 -10.63 19.04 -5.76
CA GLU A 249 -9.98 20.25 -5.23
C GLU A 249 -10.12 20.34 -3.71
N GLN A 250 -9.17 21.02 -3.06
CA GLN A 250 -9.27 21.34 -1.64
C GLN A 250 -10.07 22.62 -1.44
N PHE A 251 -10.85 22.65 -0.36
CA PHE A 251 -11.62 23.80 0.08
C PHE A 251 -11.58 23.89 1.60
N VAL A 252 -11.97 25.04 2.14
CA VAL A 252 -12.07 25.21 3.60
C VAL A 252 -13.53 25.35 4.02
N MET A 253 -13.85 24.84 5.20
CA MET A 253 -15.19 24.98 5.79
C MET A 253 -15.10 24.99 7.30
N THR A 254 -16.13 25.51 7.97
CA THR A 254 -16.28 25.36 9.42
C THR A 254 -17.31 24.29 9.74
N ASP A 255 -17.09 23.58 10.85
CA ASP A 255 -18.09 22.71 11.44
C ASP A 255 -18.29 23.06 12.92
N GLN A 256 -19.43 22.63 13.44
CA GLN A 256 -19.76 22.66 14.85
C GLN A 256 -20.32 21.28 15.22
N ASP A 257 -19.69 20.62 16.19
CA ASP A 257 -20.05 19.27 16.63
C ASP A 257 -20.17 18.24 15.48
N GLY A 258 -19.24 18.35 14.51
CA GLY A 258 -19.18 17.47 13.33
C GLY A 258 -20.22 17.76 12.24
N LYS A 259 -21.03 18.82 12.38
CA LYS A 259 -21.98 19.27 11.36
C LYS A 259 -21.46 20.54 10.68
N ALA A 260 -21.54 20.58 9.35
CA ALA A 260 -21.19 21.76 8.59
C ALA A 260 -22.05 22.96 9.03
N THR A 261 -21.41 24.10 9.32
CA THR A 261 -22.11 25.35 9.69
C THR A 261 -22.87 25.96 8.51
N GLY A 262 -22.45 25.66 7.29
CA GLY A 262 -22.91 26.31 6.05
C GLY A 262 -21.92 27.35 5.52
N TRP A 263 -20.85 27.66 6.25
CA TRP A 263 -19.74 28.48 5.77
C TRP A 263 -18.68 27.62 5.10
N ARG A 264 -18.23 28.05 3.92
CA ARG A 264 -17.10 27.46 3.21
C ARG A 264 -16.38 28.50 2.38
N ALA A 265 -15.12 28.27 2.04
CA ALA A 265 -14.42 29.03 1.01
C ALA A 265 -13.81 28.09 -0.03
N LEU A 266 -13.95 28.48 -1.29
CA LEU A 266 -13.43 27.77 -2.46
C LEU A 266 -12.27 28.56 -3.06
N TYR A 267 -11.26 27.89 -3.61
CA TYR A 267 -10.15 28.55 -4.27
C TYR A 267 -10.39 28.57 -5.78
N GLU A 268 -10.67 29.75 -6.34
CA GLU A 268 -11.01 29.94 -7.75
C GLU A 268 -10.17 31.07 -8.36
N ASN A 269 -9.54 30.83 -9.51
CA ASN A 269 -8.75 31.82 -10.24
C ASN A 269 -7.69 32.54 -9.38
N GLY A 270 -7.01 31.79 -8.52
CA GLY A 270 -5.96 32.32 -7.65
C GLY A 270 -6.46 33.07 -6.41
N LYS A 271 -7.78 33.02 -6.10
CA LYS A 271 -8.37 33.74 -4.97
C LYS A 271 -9.36 32.87 -4.20
N TRP A 272 -9.40 33.06 -2.89
CA TRP A 272 -10.41 32.45 -2.03
C TRP A 272 -11.75 33.21 -2.15
N ARG A 273 -12.81 32.50 -2.51
CA ARG A 273 -14.19 32.98 -2.50
C ARG A 273 -14.96 32.34 -1.36
N VAL A 274 -15.47 33.17 -0.45
CA VAL A 274 -16.30 32.73 0.66
C VAL A 274 -17.75 32.57 0.18
N GLU A 275 -18.33 31.41 0.49
CA GLU A 275 -19.75 31.17 0.41
C GLU A 275 -20.29 30.99 1.84
N ASP A 276 -21.16 31.88 2.24
CA ASP A 276 -21.78 31.86 3.56
C ASP A 276 -23.28 31.58 3.43
N LYS A 277 -23.69 30.38 3.84
CA LYS A 277 -25.10 29.96 3.91
C LYS A 277 -25.51 29.63 5.34
N ARG A 278 -24.78 30.16 6.34
CA ARG A 278 -25.14 30.03 7.75
C ARG A 278 -26.53 30.66 7.98
N LYS A 279 -27.34 30.02 8.81
CA LYS A 279 -28.68 30.49 9.20
C LYS A 279 -28.62 31.18 10.56
#